data_AF-A0A3D3P8L9-F1
#
_entry.id   AF-A0A3D3P8L9-F1
#
_cell.length_a   1.000
_cell.length_b   1.000
_cell.length_c   1.000
_cell.angle_alpha   90.00
_cell.angle_beta   90.00
_cell.angle_gamma   90.00
#
_symmetry.space_group_name_H-M   'P 1'
#
loop_
_entity.id
_entity.type
_entity.pdbx_description
1 polymer ?
#
loop_
_entity_poly.entity_id
_entity_poly.type
_entity_poly.pdbx_seq_one_letter_code
_entity_poly.pdbx_strand_id
1 'polypeptide(L)'
;PASSRFRIIYIDEVHMLTTGAFNALLKTLEEPPAHVKFIFATTEPNKILPTIISRCQRFDLRPIPTDIIASHLQHIATEESVKLDDAAAWAIAKGADGGMRDAQSMLDQLVAFCGNEITETNVLDIFGFTSRETVAALLLGILQKEPARILAVIYEQFEKGKDLGQLLAEVVGAIRALVVAKLDPDAGREGFPEALWSDLSTAAETLKPERLLAVIDTFSEAESRMKWASNKRLHLEIASLKAIQNLNEIRLTDVISAIGKADPGEIANSFPKGSAAPPAEPKPHPTPEKKTVTKDSKLDPIDRLIADAPEDAVEPEPIQLNPDSKKPKQKPIDQAKAEENTPLDADEFHNDPLIVEALKVFKGRLIS
;
A
#
# COMPACT_ATOMS: atom_id res chain seq x y z
N PRO A 1 40.89 -22.01 3.01
CA PRO A 1 41.01 -22.09 4.48
C PRO A 1 42.29 -21.46 5.08
N ALA A 2 43.04 -20.61 4.36
CA ALA A 2 44.36 -20.18 4.82
C ALA A 2 44.38 -18.92 5.73
N SER A 3 43.26 -18.23 5.98
CA SER A 3 43.27 -16.97 6.77
C SER A 3 42.01 -16.64 7.59
N SER A 4 41.01 -17.52 7.68
CA SER A 4 39.78 -17.26 8.47
C SER A 4 39.32 -18.50 9.22
N ARG A 5 38.80 -18.29 10.45
CA ARG A 5 38.23 -19.33 11.34
C ARG A 5 36.99 -19.98 10.72
N PHE A 6 36.23 -19.22 9.92
CA PHE A 6 35.02 -19.69 9.24
C PHE A 6 35.08 -19.40 7.73
N ARG A 7 34.50 -20.30 6.95
CA ARG A 7 34.11 -20.11 5.56
C ARG A 7 32.64 -19.69 5.54
N ILE A 8 32.40 -18.42 5.24
CA ILE A 8 31.04 -17.87 5.15
C ILE A 8 30.53 -18.07 3.72
N ILE A 9 29.33 -18.61 3.58
CA ILE A 9 28.59 -18.74 2.33
C ILE A 9 27.36 -17.84 2.46
N TYR A 10 27.38 -16.71 1.75
CA TYR A 10 26.26 -15.78 1.68
C TYR A 10 25.56 -15.96 0.35
N ILE A 11 24.25 -16.23 0.38
CA ILE A 11 23.42 -16.36 -0.81
C ILE A 11 22.30 -15.34 -0.71
N ASP A 12 22.35 -14.36 -1.60
CA ASP A 12 21.30 -13.36 -1.77
C ASP A 12 20.17 -13.88 -2.64
N GLU A 13 18.97 -13.36 -2.41
CA GLU A 13 17.72 -13.77 -3.07
C GLU A 13 17.58 -15.28 -3.22
N VAL A 14 17.76 -15.99 -2.10
CA VAL A 14 17.80 -17.45 -2.07
C VAL A 14 16.53 -18.10 -2.63
N HIS A 15 15.40 -17.39 -2.64
CA HIS A 15 14.14 -17.84 -3.25
C HIS A 15 14.24 -18.07 -4.77
N MET A 16 15.26 -17.51 -5.42
CA MET A 16 15.54 -17.70 -6.85
C MET A 16 16.29 -19.02 -7.13
N LEU A 17 16.76 -19.73 -6.11
CA LEU A 17 17.43 -21.02 -6.32
C LEU A 17 16.46 -22.07 -6.87
N THR A 18 16.97 -22.90 -7.79
CA THR A 18 16.20 -24.04 -8.30
C THR A 18 15.97 -25.08 -7.20
N THR A 19 14.89 -25.84 -7.30
CA THR A 19 14.58 -26.93 -6.36
C THR A 19 15.71 -27.96 -6.24
N GLY A 20 16.42 -28.23 -7.35
CA GLY A 20 17.59 -29.10 -7.36
C GLY A 20 18.75 -28.56 -6.52
N ALA A 21 19.02 -27.26 -6.61
CA ALA A 21 20.04 -26.59 -5.81
C ALA A 21 19.68 -26.58 -4.32
N PHE A 22 18.41 -26.34 -3.98
CA PHE A 22 17.92 -26.40 -2.60
C PHE A 22 18.11 -27.80 -1.99
N ASN A 23 17.75 -28.85 -2.73
CA ASN A 23 17.90 -30.23 -2.25
C ASN A 23 19.36 -30.63 -2.03
N ALA A 24 20.28 -30.09 -2.82
CA ALA A 24 21.71 -30.30 -2.62
C ALA A 24 22.21 -29.60 -1.33
N LEU A 25 21.65 -28.44 -0.99
CA LEU A 25 22.01 -27.71 0.23
C LEU A 25 21.44 -28.35 1.49
N LEU A 26 20.29 -29.05 1.42
CA LEU A 26 19.64 -29.66 2.60
C LEU A 26 20.57 -30.58 3.40
N LYS A 27 21.32 -31.46 2.72
CA LYS A 27 22.29 -32.36 3.39
C LYS A 27 23.36 -31.59 4.15
N THR A 28 23.78 -30.45 3.61
CA THR A 28 24.83 -29.61 4.21
C THR A 28 24.26 -28.71 5.31
N LEU A 29 22.95 -28.41 5.28
CA LEU A 29 22.27 -27.65 6.33
C LEU A 29 21.84 -28.52 7.52
N GLU A 30 21.63 -29.82 7.29
CA GLU A 30 21.37 -30.81 8.36
C GLU A 30 22.61 -31.06 9.20
N GLU A 31 23.77 -31.22 8.56
CA GLU A 31 25.05 -31.46 9.22
C GLU A 31 26.10 -30.47 8.70
N PRO A 32 26.00 -29.17 9.06
CA PRO A 32 26.92 -28.16 8.57
C PRO A 32 28.33 -28.42 9.13
N PRO A 33 29.38 -28.39 8.28
CA PRO A 33 30.74 -28.45 8.78
C PRO A 33 30.97 -27.33 9.79
N ALA A 34 31.61 -27.62 10.93
CA ALA A 34 31.76 -26.66 12.04
C ALA A 34 32.42 -25.32 11.64
N HIS A 35 33.24 -25.34 10.59
CA HIS A 35 33.94 -24.17 10.06
C HIS A 35 33.17 -23.46 8.94
N VAL A 36 31.97 -23.90 8.56
CA VAL A 36 31.16 -23.29 7.50
C VAL A 36 29.94 -22.62 8.12
N LYS A 37 29.65 -21.40 7.68
CA LYS A 37 28.45 -20.65 8.08
C LYS A 37 27.66 -20.26 6.85
N PHE A 38 26.38 -20.57 6.83
CA PHE A 38 25.46 -20.17 5.77
C PHE A 38 24.68 -18.94 6.21
N ILE A 39 24.58 -17.96 5.34
CA ILE A 39 23.73 -16.78 5.49
C ILE A 39 22.86 -16.72 4.23
N PHE A 40 21.55 -16.73 4.43
CA PHE A 40 20.57 -16.65 3.36
C PHE A 40 19.81 -15.34 3.51
N ALA A 41 19.71 -14.57 2.42
CA ALA A 41 18.87 -13.39 2.33
C ALA A 41 17.76 -13.63 1.30
N THR A 42 16.57 -13.11 1.59
CA THR A 42 15.41 -13.20 0.70
C THR A 42 14.41 -12.11 1.02
N THR A 43 13.80 -11.55 -0.03
CA THR A 43 12.63 -10.66 0.08
C THR A 43 11.30 -11.45 0.12
N GLU A 44 11.32 -12.74 -0.24
CA GLU A 44 10.13 -13.59 -0.34
C GLU A 44 10.25 -14.85 0.55
N PRO A 45 10.11 -14.74 1.88
CA PRO A 45 10.28 -15.87 2.80
C PRO A 45 9.28 -17.00 2.54
N ASN A 46 8.07 -16.68 2.05
CA ASN A 46 7.02 -17.65 1.74
C ASN A 46 7.37 -18.57 0.56
N LYS A 47 8.33 -18.18 -0.29
CA LYS A 47 8.82 -19.02 -1.39
C LYS A 47 9.92 -19.99 -0.95
N ILE A 48 10.45 -19.83 0.25
CA ILE A 48 11.47 -20.72 0.79
C ILE A 48 10.82 -21.99 1.34
N LEU A 49 11.42 -23.14 1.04
CA LEU A 49 10.95 -24.42 1.52
C LEU A 49 10.93 -24.44 3.06
N PRO A 50 9.84 -24.88 3.71
CA PRO A 50 9.76 -24.97 5.18
C PRO A 50 10.90 -25.79 5.80
N THR A 51 11.45 -26.76 5.06
CA THR A 51 12.59 -27.59 5.47
C THR A 51 13.90 -26.81 5.62
N ILE A 52 14.09 -25.71 4.87
CA ILE A 52 15.23 -24.82 5.01
C ILE A 52 15.00 -23.88 6.19
N ILE A 53 13.80 -23.29 6.27
CA ILE A 53 13.42 -22.37 7.35
C ILE A 53 13.60 -23.05 8.71
N SER A 54 13.16 -24.31 8.86
CA SER A 54 13.27 -25.05 10.12
C SER A 54 14.71 -25.35 10.58
N ARG A 55 15.71 -25.16 9.70
CA ARG A 55 17.13 -25.43 9.95
C ARG A 55 17.98 -24.16 10.01
N CYS A 56 17.35 -23.00 9.87
CA CYS A 56 18.01 -21.70 9.91
C CYS A 56 17.48 -20.88 11.10
N GLN A 57 18.37 -20.11 11.72
CA GLN A 57 17.91 -19.02 12.57
C GLN A 57 17.34 -17.93 11.67
N ARG A 58 16.06 -17.62 11.85
CA ARG A 58 15.39 -16.56 11.10
C ARG A 58 15.58 -15.22 11.80
N PHE A 59 15.96 -14.22 11.03
CA PHE A 59 15.98 -12.82 11.44
C PHE A 59 15.13 -12.03 10.45
N ASP A 60 14.04 -11.44 10.93
CA ASP A 60 13.18 -10.59 10.12
C ASP A 60 13.62 -9.13 10.27
N LEU A 61 14.12 -8.55 9.18
CA LEU A 61 14.47 -7.14 9.11
C LEU A 61 13.21 -6.35 8.75
N ARG A 62 12.84 -5.41 9.62
CA ARG A 62 11.69 -4.52 9.40
C ARG A 62 12.12 -3.29 8.59
N PRO A 63 11.21 -2.67 7.82
CA PRO A 63 11.45 -1.37 7.20
C PRO A 63 11.92 -0.35 8.24
N ILE A 64 12.89 0.49 7.87
CA ILE A 64 13.48 1.47 8.77
C ILE A 64 12.51 2.66 8.90
N PRO A 65 12.18 3.11 10.13
CA PRO A 65 11.37 4.31 10.33
C PRO A 65 11.91 5.55 9.60
N THR A 66 11.02 6.37 9.03
CA THR A 66 11.36 7.54 8.21
C THR A 66 12.23 8.55 8.95
N ASP A 67 11.98 8.77 10.24
CA ASP A 67 12.76 9.64 11.12
C ASP A 67 14.20 9.14 11.30
N ILE A 68 14.39 7.83 11.46
CA ILE A 68 15.72 7.21 11.56
C ILE A 68 16.48 7.36 10.25
N ILE A 69 15.83 7.14 9.11
CA ILE A 69 16.45 7.35 7.78
C ILE A 69 16.86 8.81 7.63
N ALA A 70 15.95 9.76 7.88
CA ALA A 70 16.22 11.19 7.75
C ALA A 70 17.40 11.63 8.64
N SER A 71 17.43 11.20 9.89
CA SER A 71 18.55 11.49 10.81
C SER A 71 19.87 10.90 10.32
N HIS A 72 19.84 9.70 9.73
CA HIS A 72 21.05 9.07 9.19
C HIS A 72 21.54 9.79 7.92
N LEU A 73 20.64 10.24 7.05
CA LEU A 73 20.99 11.06 5.88
C LEU A 73 21.62 12.39 6.29
N GLN A 74 21.09 13.03 7.34
CA GLN A 74 21.69 14.25 7.91
C GLN A 74 23.12 14.02 8.42
N HIS A 75 23.34 12.88 9.08
CA HIS A 75 24.67 12.48 9.52
C HIS A 75 25.63 12.30 8.35
N ILE A 76 25.24 11.55 7.32
CA ILE A 76 26.04 11.34 6.09
C ILE A 76 26.34 12.67 5.41
N ALA A 77 25.33 13.53 5.24
CA ALA A 77 25.49 14.84 4.61
C ALA A 77 26.51 15.71 5.37
N THR A 78 26.49 15.66 6.71
CA THR A 78 27.46 16.36 7.54
C THR A 78 28.88 15.84 7.35
N GLU A 79 29.07 14.52 7.33
CA GLU A 79 30.39 13.90 7.13
C GLU A 79 30.96 14.21 5.72
N GLU A 80 30.11 14.24 4.71
CA GLU A 80 30.47 14.51 3.31
C GLU A 80 30.46 16.01 2.96
N SER A 81 30.25 16.90 3.93
CA SER A 81 30.22 18.37 3.74
C SER A 81 29.16 18.84 2.71
N VAL A 82 28.00 18.20 2.74
CA VAL A 82 26.78 18.56 2.00
C VAL A 82 25.79 19.23 2.95
N LYS A 83 25.26 20.39 2.58
CA LYS A 83 24.15 21.03 3.28
C LYS A 83 22.84 20.40 2.82
N LEU A 84 22.19 19.67 3.72
CA LEU A 84 20.90 19.03 3.49
C LEU A 84 19.87 19.65 4.43
N ASP A 85 18.80 20.22 3.89
CA ASP A 85 17.70 20.74 4.71
C ASP A 85 16.97 19.59 5.42
N ASP A 86 16.48 19.82 6.64
CA ASP A 86 15.73 18.81 7.41
C ASP A 86 14.49 18.31 6.64
N ALA A 87 13.78 19.22 5.99
CA ALA A 87 12.63 18.88 5.14
C ALA A 87 13.05 18.04 3.92
N ALA A 88 14.24 18.30 3.34
CA ALA A 88 14.79 17.52 2.25
C ALA A 88 15.15 16.09 2.69
N ALA A 89 15.86 15.95 3.83
CA ALA A 89 16.19 14.64 4.41
C ALA A 89 14.94 13.82 4.67
N TRP A 90 13.90 14.46 5.22
CA TRP A 90 12.62 13.82 5.50
C TRP A 90 11.90 13.41 4.21
N ALA A 91 11.90 14.25 3.18
CA ALA A 91 11.30 13.93 1.88
C ALA A 91 12.00 12.74 1.19
N ILE A 92 13.34 12.67 1.23
CA ILE A 92 14.11 11.53 0.72
C ILE A 92 13.74 10.26 1.52
N ALA A 93 13.73 10.35 2.85
CA ALA A 93 13.43 9.23 3.71
C ALA A 93 12.02 8.66 3.48
N LYS A 94 11.02 9.52 3.23
CA LYS A 94 9.67 9.08 2.87
C LYS A 94 9.65 8.42 1.50
N GLY A 95 10.33 9.01 0.52
CA GLY A 95 10.41 8.45 -0.83
C GLY A 95 11.10 7.09 -0.91
N ALA A 96 12.01 6.81 0.03
CA ALA A 96 12.75 5.55 0.12
C ALA A 96 11.96 4.40 0.79
N ASP A 97 10.78 4.67 1.34
CA ASP A 97 9.85 3.67 1.92
C ASP A 97 10.51 2.60 2.82
N GLY A 98 11.40 3.05 3.71
CA GLY A 98 12.09 2.17 4.66
C GLY A 98 13.40 1.53 4.16
N GLY A 99 13.78 1.77 2.90
CA GLY A 99 15.03 1.31 2.29
C GLY A 99 16.18 2.31 2.44
N MET A 100 17.12 2.06 3.36
CA MET A 100 18.31 2.92 3.52
C MET A 100 19.14 3.03 2.23
N ARG A 101 19.22 1.92 1.47
CA ARG A 101 19.95 1.89 0.19
C ARG A 101 19.34 2.85 -0.83
N ASP A 102 18.02 2.86 -0.93
CA ASP A 102 17.30 3.74 -1.86
C ASP A 102 17.45 5.20 -1.41
N ALA A 103 17.33 5.47 -0.10
CA ALA A 103 17.55 6.78 0.48
C ALA A 103 18.95 7.36 0.18
N GLN A 104 20.00 6.56 0.37
CA GLN A 104 21.38 6.97 0.04
C GLN A 104 21.56 7.17 -1.47
N SER A 105 20.98 6.28 -2.29
CA SER A 105 21.03 6.41 -3.76
C SER A 105 20.34 7.69 -4.24
N MET A 106 19.24 8.08 -3.60
CA MET A 106 18.55 9.33 -3.87
C MET A 106 19.37 10.55 -3.45
N LEU A 107 20.02 10.49 -2.27
CA LEU A 107 20.92 11.55 -1.82
C LEU A 107 22.09 11.75 -2.80
N ASP A 108 22.73 10.66 -3.24
CA ASP A 108 23.82 10.71 -4.21
C ASP A 108 23.37 11.35 -5.54
N GLN A 109 22.18 11.00 -6.02
CA GLN A 109 21.60 11.62 -7.21
C GLN A 109 21.37 13.13 -7.02
N LEU A 110 20.84 13.54 -5.86
CA LEU A 110 20.63 14.95 -5.55
C LEU A 110 21.95 15.73 -5.51
N VAL A 111 22.99 15.16 -4.90
CA VAL A 111 24.33 15.76 -4.91
C VAL A 111 24.84 15.92 -6.35
N ALA A 112 24.63 14.92 -7.21
CA ALA A 112 25.05 14.98 -8.60
C ALA A 112 24.33 16.07 -9.43
N PHE A 113 23.07 16.38 -9.14
CA PHE A 113 22.27 17.37 -9.89
C PHE A 113 22.30 18.78 -9.28
N CYS A 114 22.33 18.90 -7.96
CA CYS A 114 22.20 20.17 -7.23
C CYS A 114 23.50 20.65 -6.57
N GLY A 115 24.51 19.78 -6.48
CA GLY A 115 25.76 20.05 -5.78
C GLY A 115 25.62 19.89 -4.27
N ASN A 116 26.30 20.76 -3.50
CA ASN A 116 26.44 20.61 -2.05
C ASN A 116 25.33 21.29 -1.24
N GLU A 117 24.33 21.90 -1.88
CA GLU A 117 23.19 22.50 -1.19
C GLU A 117 21.90 21.86 -1.70
N ILE A 118 21.27 21.05 -0.87
CA ILE A 118 20.08 20.25 -1.19
C ILE A 118 18.92 20.76 -0.35
N THR A 119 17.97 21.39 -1.04
CA THR A 119 16.71 21.89 -0.44
C THR A 119 15.56 20.94 -0.71
N GLU A 120 14.46 21.06 0.04
CA GLU A 120 13.26 20.24 -0.16
C GLU A 120 12.74 20.35 -1.60
N THR A 121 12.73 21.56 -2.16
CA THR A 121 12.28 21.80 -3.54
C THR A 121 13.09 20.99 -4.55
N ASN A 122 14.41 20.84 -4.35
CA ASN A 122 15.24 20.01 -5.23
C ASN A 122 14.80 18.55 -5.21
N VAL A 123 14.51 18.00 -4.02
CA VAL A 123 14.03 16.62 -3.87
C VAL A 123 12.70 16.44 -4.61
N LEU A 124 11.76 17.35 -4.37
CA LEU A 124 10.42 17.28 -4.97
C LEU A 124 10.48 17.37 -6.50
N ASP A 125 11.37 18.18 -7.05
CA ASP A 125 11.47 18.39 -8.49
C ASP A 125 12.22 17.26 -9.20
N ILE A 126 13.31 16.75 -8.62
CA ILE A 126 14.10 15.66 -9.22
C ILE A 126 13.34 14.33 -9.19
N PHE A 127 12.67 14.01 -8.08
CA PHE A 127 11.95 12.75 -7.93
C PHE A 127 10.47 12.83 -8.30
N GLY A 128 9.98 14.01 -8.70
CA GLY A 128 8.57 14.21 -9.03
C GLY A 128 7.63 14.00 -7.85
N PHE A 129 8.14 14.11 -6.62
CA PHE A 129 7.34 14.02 -5.41
C PHE A 129 6.44 15.25 -5.26
N THR A 130 5.36 15.06 -4.50
CA THR A 130 4.37 16.09 -4.26
C THR A 130 4.63 16.77 -2.93
N SER A 131 4.50 18.10 -2.88
CA SER A 131 4.69 18.84 -1.63
C SER A 131 3.56 18.57 -0.64
N ARG A 132 3.85 18.77 0.66
CA ARG A 132 2.84 18.60 1.72
C ARG A 132 1.67 19.56 1.59
N GLU A 133 1.93 20.77 1.10
CA GLU A 133 0.92 21.78 0.82
C GLU A 133 -0.05 21.29 -0.26
N THR A 134 0.47 20.59 -1.27
CA THR A 134 -0.35 20.05 -2.35
C THR A 134 -1.21 18.89 -1.86
N VAL A 135 -0.64 17.96 -1.08
CA VAL A 135 -1.39 16.86 -0.46
C VAL A 135 -2.48 17.43 0.45
N ALA A 136 -2.14 18.42 1.29
CA ALA A 136 -3.08 19.11 2.16
C ALA A 136 -4.16 19.86 1.37
N ALA A 137 -3.81 20.53 0.27
CA ALA A 137 -4.77 21.26 -0.56
C ALA A 137 -5.78 20.33 -1.24
N LEU A 138 -5.33 19.19 -1.77
CA LEU A 138 -6.20 18.19 -2.36
C LEU A 138 -7.11 17.56 -1.30
N LEU A 139 -6.54 17.16 -0.16
CA LEU A 139 -7.30 16.58 0.95
C LEU A 139 -8.31 17.57 1.51
N LEU A 140 -7.94 18.83 1.70
CA LEU A 140 -8.85 19.87 2.19
C LEU A 140 -10.01 20.09 1.22
N GLY A 141 -9.74 20.10 -0.09
CA GLY A 141 -10.80 20.14 -1.11
C GLY A 141 -11.76 18.96 -1.03
N ILE A 142 -11.26 17.75 -0.72
CA ILE A 142 -12.09 16.56 -0.50
C ILE A 142 -12.94 16.71 0.76
N LEU A 143 -12.33 17.08 1.90
CA LEU A 143 -13.01 17.23 3.19
C LEU A 143 -14.07 18.34 3.16
N GLN A 144 -13.77 19.45 2.48
CA GLN A 144 -14.68 20.59 2.30
C GLN A 144 -15.66 20.42 1.14
N LYS A 145 -15.55 19.32 0.36
CA LYS A 145 -16.47 18.97 -0.73
C LYS A 145 -16.45 19.98 -1.89
N GLU A 146 -15.26 20.44 -2.25
CA GLU A 146 -15.01 21.43 -3.30
C GLU A 146 -14.47 20.78 -4.59
N PRO A 147 -15.33 20.23 -5.48
CA PRO A 147 -14.88 19.50 -6.66
C PRO A 147 -14.01 20.35 -7.60
N ALA A 148 -14.32 21.65 -7.74
CA ALA A 148 -13.54 22.56 -8.59
C ALA A 148 -12.09 22.69 -8.11
N ARG A 149 -11.88 22.80 -6.79
CA ARG A 149 -10.54 22.89 -6.19
C ARG A 149 -9.75 21.61 -6.38
N ILE A 150 -10.37 20.46 -6.15
CA ILE A 150 -9.76 19.14 -6.35
C ILE A 150 -9.29 18.98 -7.79
N LEU A 151 -10.17 19.23 -8.76
CA LEU A 151 -9.85 19.09 -10.19
C LEU A 151 -8.72 20.04 -10.61
N ALA A 152 -8.70 21.27 -10.09
CA ALA A 152 -7.63 22.23 -10.34
C ALA A 152 -6.28 21.74 -9.82
N VAL A 153 -6.23 21.23 -8.59
CA VAL A 153 -4.98 20.69 -8.00
C VAL A 153 -4.48 19.48 -8.80
N ILE A 154 -5.35 18.53 -9.13
CA ILE A 154 -4.97 17.36 -9.93
C ILE A 154 -4.44 17.78 -11.31
N TYR A 155 -5.10 18.75 -11.95
CA TYR A 155 -4.66 19.27 -13.24
C TYR A 155 -3.26 19.90 -13.16
N GLU A 156 -3.03 20.75 -12.16
CA GLU A 156 -1.74 21.41 -11.97
C GLU A 156 -0.60 20.39 -11.74
N GLN A 157 -0.83 19.37 -10.92
CA GLN A 157 0.18 18.34 -10.67
C GLN A 157 0.46 17.47 -11.91
N PHE A 158 -0.57 17.20 -12.71
CA PHE A 158 -0.42 16.51 -13.98
C PHE A 158 0.42 17.32 -14.98
N GLU A 159 0.15 18.61 -15.13
CA GLU A 159 0.93 19.49 -16.01
C GLU A 159 2.39 19.65 -15.55
N LYS A 160 2.63 19.60 -14.23
CA LYS A 160 3.97 19.57 -13.63
C LYS A 160 4.68 18.22 -13.76
N GLY A 161 4.04 17.20 -14.35
CA GLY A 161 4.62 15.87 -14.55
C GLY A 161 4.82 15.08 -13.26
N LYS A 162 4.12 15.42 -12.17
CA LYS A 162 4.23 14.72 -10.87
C LYS A 162 3.56 13.34 -10.93
N ASP A 163 4.03 12.41 -10.09
CA ASP A 163 3.41 11.08 -10.04
C ASP A 163 2.08 11.12 -9.28
N LEU A 164 0.97 11.04 -10.03
CA LEU A 164 -0.38 11.04 -9.47
C LEU A 164 -0.71 9.80 -8.63
N GLY A 165 -0.05 8.67 -8.88
CA GLY A 165 -0.17 7.47 -8.04
C GLY A 165 0.46 7.71 -6.67
N GLN A 166 1.64 8.32 -6.65
CA GLN A 166 2.29 8.73 -5.40
C GLN A 166 1.44 9.77 -4.65
N LEU A 167 0.91 10.78 -5.35
CA LEU A 167 -0.01 11.76 -4.75
C LEU A 167 -1.21 11.08 -4.09
N LEU A 168 -1.83 10.10 -4.75
CA LEU A 168 -2.95 9.35 -4.20
C LEU A 168 -2.55 8.58 -2.93
N ALA A 169 -1.42 7.88 -2.95
CA ALA A 169 -0.90 7.17 -1.79
C ALA A 169 -0.65 8.12 -0.60
N GLU A 170 -0.10 9.30 -0.85
CA GLU A 170 0.11 10.32 0.18
C GLU A 170 -1.19 10.89 0.76
N VAL A 171 -2.21 11.10 -0.07
CA VAL A 171 -3.55 11.50 0.39
C VAL A 171 -4.17 10.40 1.26
N VAL A 172 -4.06 9.12 0.86
CA VAL A 172 -4.54 8.00 1.68
C VAL A 172 -3.83 7.94 3.03
N GLY A 173 -2.50 8.12 3.05
CA GLY A 173 -1.72 8.21 4.29
C GLY A 173 -2.17 9.36 5.19
N ALA A 174 -2.44 10.53 4.62
CA ALA A 174 -2.95 11.69 5.36
C ALA A 174 -4.36 11.44 5.93
N ILE A 175 -5.26 10.79 5.19
CA ILE A 175 -6.60 10.42 5.70
C ILE A 175 -6.48 9.40 6.83
N ARG A 176 -5.59 8.41 6.71
CA ARG A 176 -5.31 7.45 7.78
C ARG A 176 -4.84 8.18 9.03
N ALA A 177 -3.91 9.12 8.91
CA ALA A 177 -3.43 9.90 10.04
C ALA A 177 -4.58 10.68 10.73
N LEU A 178 -5.51 11.27 9.97
CA LEU A 178 -6.71 11.92 10.54
C LEU A 178 -7.63 10.93 11.28
N VAL A 179 -7.80 9.72 10.76
CA VAL A 179 -8.58 8.67 11.44
C VAL A 179 -7.91 8.28 12.76
N VAL A 180 -6.59 8.06 12.75
CA VAL A 180 -5.84 7.70 13.96
C VAL A 180 -5.88 8.84 14.98
N ALA A 181 -5.69 10.09 14.56
CA ALA A 181 -5.74 11.26 15.45
C ALA A 181 -7.11 11.48 16.11
N LYS A 182 -8.20 11.01 15.50
CA LYS A 182 -9.54 11.01 16.12
C LYS A 182 -9.70 9.96 17.23
N LEU A 183 -8.88 8.91 17.21
CA LEU A 183 -8.89 7.82 18.19
C LEU A 183 -7.85 8.03 19.29
N ASP A 184 -6.71 8.59 18.92
CA ASP A 184 -5.57 8.86 19.79
C ASP A 184 -5.06 10.30 19.56
N PRO A 185 -5.27 11.23 20.50
CA PRO A 185 -4.79 12.60 20.40
C PRO A 185 -3.27 12.75 20.32
N ASP A 186 -2.51 11.75 20.80
CA ASP A 186 -1.03 11.76 20.78
C ASP A 186 -0.46 11.16 19.48
N ALA A 187 -1.32 10.79 18.53
CA ALA A 187 -0.91 10.22 17.27
C ALA A 187 -0.06 11.19 16.42
N GLY A 188 0.90 10.63 15.70
CA GLY A 188 1.76 11.38 14.78
C GLY A 188 0.98 12.05 13.64
N ARG A 189 1.49 13.20 13.19
CA ARG A 189 0.89 14.05 12.15
C ARG A 189 1.34 13.68 10.73
N GLU A 190 1.83 12.46 10.52
CA GLU A 190 2.38 11.97 9.23
C GLU A 190 3.38 12.96 8.58
N GLY A 191 4.16 13.70 9.38
CA GLY A 191 5.12 14.70 8.89
C GLY A 191 4.53 16.03 8.36
N PHE A 192 3.25 16.33 8.60
CA PHE A 192 2.67 17.62 8.26
C PHE A 192 3.10 18.73 9.25
N PRO A 193 3.43 19.95 8.76
CA PRO A 193 3.57 21.14 9.59
C PRO A 193 2.31 21.42 10.42
N GLU A 194 2.48 22.00 11.60
CA GLU A 194 1.38 22.27 12.55
C GLU A 194 0.24 23.09 11.93
N ALA A 195 0.57 24.12 11.15
CA ALA A 195 -0.43 24.96 10.49
C ALA A 195 -1.33 24.14 9.53
N LEU A 196 -0.73 23.35 8.63
CA LEU A 196 -1.47 22.51 7.69
C LEU A 196 -2.27 21.41 8.40
N TRP A 197 -1.68 20.82 9.45
CA TRP A 197 -2.34 19.79 10.23
C TRP A 197 -3.57 20.31 10.96
N SER A 198 -3.50 21.53 11.49
CA SER A 198 -4.64 22.17 12.16
C SER A 198 -5.80 22.35 11.19
N ASP A 199 -5.56 22.88 9.99
CA ASP A 199 -6.61 23.09 8.98
C ASP A 199 -7.29 21.78 8.57
N LEU A 200 -6.50 20.73 8.34
CA LEU A 200 -7.00 19.40 8.02
C LEU A 200 -7.81 18.79 9.18
N SER A 201 -7.32 18.93 10.41
CA SER A 201 -8.01 18.43 11.60
C SER A 201 -9.36 19.11 11.78
N THR A 202 -9.40 20.45 11.69
CA THR A 202 -10.64 21.22 11.77
C THR A 202 -11.63 20.85 10.67
N ALA A 203 -11.17 20.68 9.42
CA ALA A 203 -12.05 20.25 8.34
C ALA A 203 -12.61 18.82 8.58
N ALA A 204 -11.83 17.95 9.22
CA ALA A 204 -12.23 16.59 9.54
C ALA A 204 -13.07 16.47 10.81
N GLU A 205 -13.10 17.45 11.72
CA GLU A 205 -13.81 17.38 13.01
C GLU A 205 -15.27 16.95 12.86
N THR A 206 -15.97 17.54 11.90
CA THR A 206 -17.40 17.27 11.65
C THR A 206 -17.69 15.91 11.00
N LEU A 207 -16.65 15.23 10.50
CA LEU A 207 -16.76 13.93 9.83
C LEU A 207 -16.55 12.78 10.81
N LYS A 208 -17.40 11.76 10.71
CA LYS A 208 -17.27 10.53 11.48
C LYS A 208 -16.13 9.66 10.92
N PRO A 209 -15.40 8.89 11.75
CA PRO A 209 -14.30 8.02 11.29
C PRO A 209 -14.71 7.06 10.16
N GLU A 210 -15.93 6.51 10.19
CA GLU A 210 -16.41 5.54 9.19
C GLU A 210 -16.57 6.16 7.79
N ARG A 211 -16.68 7.49 7.71
CA ARG A 211 -16.71 8.23 6.44
C ARG A 211 -15.34 8.36 5.84
N LEU A 212 -14.34 8.66 6.67
CA LEU A 212 -12.94 8.74 6.25
C LEU A 212 -12.44 7.35 5.79
N LEU A 213 -12.84 6.28 6.48
CA LEU A 213 -12.55 4.90 6.05
C LEU A 213 -13.16 4.57 4.67
N ALA A 214 -14.42 4.97 4.42
CA ALA A 214 -15.04 4.75 3.11
C ALA A 214 -14.35 5.55 1.97
N VAL A 215 -13.76 6.69 2.29
CA VAL A 215 -12.91 7.44 1.34
C VAL A 215 -11.61 6.68 1.05
N ILE A 216 -10.97 6.12 2.09
CA ILE A 216 -9.77 5.27 1.93
C ILE A 216 -10.07 4.06 1.03
N ASP A 217 -11.21 3.40 1.19
CA ASP A 217 -11.60 2.26 0.35
C ASP A 217 -11.73 2.67 -1.13
N THR A 218 -12.32 3.85 -1.38
CA THR A 218 -12.50 4.40 -2.73
C THR A 218 -11.16 4.70 -3.39
N PHE A 219 -10.21 5.25 -2.62
CA PHE A 219 -8.88 5.55 -3.10
C PHE A 219 -8.01 4.30 -3.29
N SER A 220 -8.12 3.31 -2.41
CA SER A 220 -7.47 2.01 -2.57
C SER A 220 -7.91 1.31 -3.86
N GLU A 221 -9.21 1.37 -4.19
CA GLU A 221 -9.71 0.83 -5.46
C GLU A 221 -9.15 1.61 -6.67
N ALA A 222 -9.06 2.93 -6.56
CA ALA A 222 -8.50 3.77 -7.62
C ALA A 222 -7.00 3.50 -7.84
N GLU A 223 -6.23 3.35 -6.77
CA GLU A 223 -4.79 3.06 -6.81
C GLU A 223 -4.51 1.75 -7.55
N SER A 224 -5.26 0.68 -7.23
CA SER A 224 -5.17 -0.61 -7.91
C SER A 224 -5.43 -0.50 -9.42
N ARG A 225 -6.43 0.32 -9.82
CA ARG A 225 -6.74 0.59 -11.22
C ARG A 225 -5.66 1.44 -11.91
N MET A 226 -5.11 2.42 -11.22
CA MET A 226 -4.08 3.33 -11.74
C MET A 226 -2.78 2.62 -12.08
N LYS A 227 -2.45 1.51 -11.40
CA LYS A 227 -1.23 0.72 -11.67
C LYS A 227 -1.11 0.28 -13.13
N TRP A 228 -2.23 -0.01 -13.80
CA TRP A 228 -2.28 -0.51 -15.18
C TRP A 228 -2.96 0.45 -16.15
N ALA A 229 -3.38 1.63 -15.68
CA ALA A 229 -4.13 2.58 -16.47
C ALA A 229 -3.21 3.44 -17.35
N SER A 230 -3.63 3.67 -18.59
CA SER A 230 -3.01 4.65 -19.48
C SER A 230 -3.29 6.09 -19.07
N ASN A 231 -4.42 6.35 -18.40
CA ASN A 231 -4.82 7.68 -17.94
C ASN A 231 -5.03 7.72 -16.42
N LYS A 232 -3.92 7.77 -15.67
CA LYS A 232 -3.91 7.88 -14.20
C LYS A 232 -4.70 9.11 -13.70
N ARG A 233 -4.66 10.22 -14.44
CA ARG A 233 -5.37 11.46 -14.10
C ARG A 233 -6.88 11.24 -14.02
N LEU A 234 -7.48 10.65 -15.05
CA LEU A 234 -8.92 10.38 -15.07
C LEU A 234 -9.37 9.53 -13.88
N HIS A 235 -8.58 8.51 -13.51
CA HIS A 235 -8.89 7.66 -12.36
C HIS A 235 -8.86 8.43 -11.05
N LEU A 236 -7.87 9.30 -10.85
CA LEU A 236 -7.76 10.13 -9.66
C LEU A 236 -8.91 11.16 -9.58
N GLU A 237 -9.27 11.80 -10.69
CA GLU A 237 -10.40 12.73 -10.77
C GLU A 237 -11.72 12.04 -10.39
N ILE A 238 -12.02 10.88 -11.01
CA ILE A 238 -13.23 10.11 -10.72
C ILE A 238 -13.25 9.65 -9.25
N ALA A 239 -12.13 9.15 -8.75
CA ALA A 239 -12.03 8.68 -7.37
C ALA A 239 -12.27 9.81 -6.37
N SER A 240 -11.73 11.00 -6.63
CA SER A 240 -11.91 12.17 -5.77
C SER A 240 -13.36 12.66 -5.77
N LEU A 241 -14.05 12.61 -6.92
CA LEU A 241 -15.47 12.94 -7.00
C LEU A 241 -16.34 11.90 -6.27
N LYS A 242 -16.01 10.61 -6.38
CA LYS A 242 -16.66 9.54 -5.61
C LYS A 242 -16.43 9.70 -4.10
N ALA A 243 -15.23 10.10 -3.69
CA ALA A 243 -14.93 10.39 -2.29
C ALA A 243 -15.86 11.46 -1.72
N ILE A 244 -16.07 12.57 -2.44
CA ILE A 244 -17.05 13.60 -2.03
C ILE A 244 -18.47 13.01 -1.89
N GLN A 245 -18.88 12.15 -2.82
CA GLN A 245 -20.19 11.50 -2.74
C GLN A 245 -20.31 10.63 -1.48
N ASN A 246 -19.31 9.84 -1.14
CA ASN A 246 -19.29 9.02 0.07
C ASN A 246 -19.31 9.84 1.37
N LEU A 247 -18.74 11.05 1.34
CA LEU A 247 -18.84 12.03 2.44
C LEU A 247 -20.23 12.71 2.52
N ASN A 248 -21.05 12.61 1.46
CA ASN A 248 -22.39 13.18 1.38
C ASN A 248 -23.52 12.16 1.58
N GLU A 249 -23.30 10.88 1.30
CA GLU A 249 -24.33 9.86 1.40
C GLU A 249 -24.99 9.91 2.79
N ILE A 250 -26.31 10.09 2.89
CA ILE A 250 -27.00 9.96 4.17
C ILE A 250 -27.13 8.46 4.43
N ARG A 251 -26.39 7.92 5.40
CA ARG A 251 -26.48 6.48 5.72
C ARG A 251 -27.74 6.22 6.51
N LEU A 252 -28.29 5.01 6.38
CA LEU A 252 -29.45 4.58 7.15
C LEU A 252 -29.24 4.77 8.66
N THR A 253 -28.01 4.63 9.15
CA THR A 253 -27.64 4.90 10.56
C THR A 253 -27.80 6.36 10.96
N ASP A 254 -27.55 7.31 10.06
CA ASP A 254 -27.76 8.74 10.28
C ASP A 254 -29.26 9.06 10.30
N VAL A 255 -30.05 8.41 9.42
CA VAL A 255 -31.52 8.50 9.40
C VAL A 255 -32.12 7.90 10.67
N ILE A 256 -31.70 6.70 11.09
CA ILE A 256 -32.17 6.03 12.30
C ILE A 256 -31.81 6.87 13.54
N SER A 257 -30.61 7.45 13.60
CA SER A 257 -30.20 8.33 14.71
C SER A 257 -30.99 9.64 14.75
N ALA A 258 -31.37 10.18 13.60
CA ALA A 258 -32.21 11.38 13.50
C ALA A 258 -33.67 11.09 13.88
N ILE A 259 -34.21 9.95 13.44
CA ILE A 259 -35.59 9.50 13.77
C ILE A 259 -35.69 9.11 15.25
N GLY A 260 -34.67 8.45 15.81
CA GLY A 260 -34.64 8.07 17.23
C GLY A 260 -34.52 9.26 18.20
N LYS A 261 -34.20 10.46 17.70
CA LYS A 261 -34.10 11.71 18.48
C LYS A 261 -35.23 12.70 18.17
N ALA A 262 -36.12 12.42 17.21
CA ALA A 262 -37.20 13.31 16.82
C ALA A 262 -38.52 12.93 17.50
N ASP A 263 -39.22 13.94 18.05
CA ASP A 263 -40.57 13.80 18.58
C ASP A 263 -41.55 13.57 17.40
N PRO A 264 -42.48 12.59 17.45
CA PRO A 264 -43.31 12.19 16.30
C PRO A 264 -44.17 13.31 15.68
N GLY A 265 -44.30 14.46 16.34
CA GLY A 265 -45.08 15.61 15.89
C GLY A 265 -44.42 16.47 14.81
N GLU A 266 -43.08 16.53 14.73
CA GLU A 266 -42.39 17.39 13.74
C GLU A 266 -42.25 16.72 12.35
N ILE A 267 -42.17 15.39 12.33
CA ILE A 267 -42.00 14.58 11.11
C ILE A 267 -43.23 14.64 10.20
N ALA A 268 -44.42 14.90 10.77
CA ALA A 268 -45.67 15.02 10.02
C ALA A 268 -45.77 16.31 9.19
N ASN A 269 -44.97 17.34 9.51
CA ASN A 269 -45.01 18.65 8.85
C ASN A 269 -43.82 18.92 7.91
N SER A 270 -42.81 18.02 7.85
CA SER A 270 -41.64 18.17 6.97
C SER A 270 -41.78 17.47 5.62
N PHE A 271 -42.85 16.69 5.39
CA PHE A 271 -43.14 16.16 4.06
C PHE A 271 -43.86 17.24 3.23
N PRO A 272 -43.35 17.63 2.06
CA PRO A 272 -44.11 18.48 1.16
C PRO A 272 -45.38 17.72 0.77
N LYS A 273 -46.55 18.30 1.08
CA LYS A 273 -47.85 17.83 0.56
C LYS A 273 -47.77 17.89 -0.96
N GLY A 274 -47.43 16.76 -1.58
CA GLY A 274 -47.50 16.59 -3.02
C GLY A 274 -48.92 16.87 -3.49
N SER A 275 -49.08 17.92 -4.29
CA SER A 275 -50.31 18.20 -5.01
C SER A 275 -50.60 17.00 -5.92
N ALA A 276 -51.67 16.27 -5.63
CA ALA A 276 -52.15 15.19 -6.48
C ALA A 276 -52.51 15.76 -7.86
N ALA A 277 -51.78 15.34 -8.89
CA ALA A 277 -52.16 15.57 -10.28
C ALA A 277 -53.25 14.56 -10.67
N PRO A 278 -54.24 14.93 -11.52
CA PRO A 278 -55.33 14.04 -11.89
C PRO A 278 -54.85 12.85 -12.75
N PRO A 279 -55.57 11.70 -12.75
CA PRO A 279 -55.18 10.52 -13.53
C PRO A 279 -55.28 10.80 -15.03
N ALA A 280 -54.21 10.50 -15.77
CA ALA A 280 -54.21 10.52 -17.22
C ALA A 280 -54.84 9.22 -17.78
N GLU A 281 -55.79 9.36 -18.71
CA GLU A 281 -56.42 8.27 -19.45
C GLU A 281 -55.43 7.54 -20.37
N PRO A 282 -55.56 6.21 -20.55
CA PRO A 282 -54.67 5.42 -21.39
C PRO A 282 -55.03 5.61 -22.88
N LYS A 283 -54.05 6.05 -23.68
CA LYS A 283 -54.14 6.02 -25.15
C LYS A 283 -53.73 4.63 -25.69
N PRO A 284 -54.39 4.12 -26.75
CA PRO A 284 -54.16 2.78 -27.25
C PRO A 284 -52.85 2.64 -28.03
N HIS A 285 -52.18 1.51 -27.84
CA HIS A 285 -51.02 1.05 -28.63
C HIS A 285 -51.42 0.79 -30.09
N PRO A 286 -50.60 1.20 -31.09
CA PRO A 286 -50.75 0.73 -32.45
C PRO A 286 -50.12 -0.67 -32.63
N THR A 287 -50.85 -1.50 -33.36
CA THR A 287 -50.54 -2.86 -33.81
C THR A 287 -49.22 -2.91 -34.63
N PRO A 288 -48.41 -3.98 -34.54
CA PRO A 288 -47.18 -4.08 -35.32
C PRO A 288 -47.47 -4.40 -36.79
N GLU A 289 -47.09 -3.50 -37.70
CA GLU A 289 -46.97 -3.80 -39.12
C GLU A 289 -45.70 -4.64 -39.38
N LYS A 290 -45.88 -5.78 -40.07
CA LYS A 290 -44.79 -6.56 -40.67
C LYS A 290 -44.07 -5.70 -41.71
N LYS A 291 -42.83 -5.30 -41.42
CA LYS A 291 -41.87 -4.87 -42.45
C LYS A 291 -40.88 -5.99 -42.73
N THR A 292 -40.97 -6.47 -43.96
CA THR A 292 -40.01 -7.30 -44.68
C THR A 292 -38.61 -6.68 -44.59
N VAL A 293 -37.66 -7.42 -44.03
CA VAL A 293 -36.24 -7.04 -44.05
C VAL A 293 -35.62 -7.60 -45.32
N THR A 294 -35.32 -6.70 -46.26
CA THR A 294 -34.38 -6.93 -47.36
C THR A 294 -32.97 -7.11 -46.82
N LYS A 295 -32.27 -8.09 -47.38
CA LYS A 295 -30.94 -8.57 -47.02
C LYS A 295 -29.89 -7.80 -47.81
N ASP A 296 -29.07 -6.99 -47.13
CA ASP A 296 -27.74 -6.54 -47.58
C ASP A 296 -27.03 -5.93 -46.35
N SER A 297 -26.06 -6.61 -45.73
CA SER A 297 -24.66 -6.82 -46.12
C SER A 297 -23.69 -5.81 -45.49
N LYS A 298 -23.29 -6.09 -44.24
CA LYS A 298 -21.91 -6.05 -43.70
C LYS A 298 -21.95 -6.32 -42.18
N LEU A 299 -21.53 -7.52 -41.79
CA LEU A 299 -21.31 -7.95 -40.40
C LEU A 299 -19.88 -8.49 -40.27
N ASP A 300 -19.37 -8.36 -39.05
CA ASP A 300 -17.97 -8.45 -38.64
C ASP A 300 -17.30 -9.83 -38.82
N PRO A 301 -15.96 -9.89 -38.90
CA PRO A 301 -15.20 -11.11 -39.21
C PRO A 301 -15.22 -12.21 -38.12
N ILE A 302 -15.77 -11.94 -36.94
CA ILE A 302 -15.74 -12.85 -35.79
C ILE A 302 -16.90 -13.85 -35.82
N ASP A 303 -18.04 -13.47 -36.40
CA ASP A 303 -19.24 -14.33 -36.46
C ASP A 303 -19.16 -15.44 -37.52
N ARG A 304 -18.17 -15.38 -38.44
CA ARG A 304 -17.91 -16.46 -39.41
C ARG A 304 -17.12 -17.62 -38.83
N LEU A 305 -16.37 -17.41 -37.75
CA LEU A 305 -15.54 -18.46 -37.14
C LEU A 305 -16.31 -19.37 -36.18
N ILE A 306 -17.49 -18.95 -35.75
CA ILE A 306 -18.35 -19.71 -34.84
C ILE A 306 -19.34 -20.61 -35.62
N ALA A 307 -19.67 -20.25 -36.86
CA ALA A 307 -20.66 -20.95 -37.69
C ALA A 307 -20.11 -22.19 -38.45
N ASP A 308 -18.78 -22.38 -38.49
CA ASP A 308 -18.12 -23.50 -39.19
C ASP A 308 -17.53 -24.57 -38.23
N ALA A 309 -17.91 -24.55 -36.94
CA ALA A 309 -17.50 -25.60 -36.01
C ALA A 309 -18.38 -26.86 -36.17
N PRO A 310 -17.82 -28.05 -36.42
CA PRO A 310 -18.60 -29.28 -36.55
C PRO A 310 -19.26 -29.66 -35.21
N GLU A 311 -20.55 -30.04 -35.25
CA GLU A 311 -21.40 -30.36 -34.08
C GLU A 311 -21.06 -31.66 -33.34
N ASP A 312 -20.00 -32.39 -33.73
CA ASP A 312 -19.56 -33.61 -33.04
C ASP A 312 -18.11 -33.50 -32.58
N ALA A 313 -17.88 -32.77 -31.49
CA ALA A 313 -16.64 -32.85 -30.72
C ALA A 313 -16.87 -33.68 -29.45
N VAL A 314 -16.27 -34.88 -29.43
CA VAL A 314 -16.27 -35.79 -28.29
C VAL A 314 -15.60 -35.10 -27.09
N GLU A 315 -16.31 -35.00 -25.95
CA GLU A 315 -15.75 -34.55 -24.68
C GLU A 315 -14.57 -35.46 -24.25
N PRO A 316 -13.40 -34.92 -23.88
CA PRO A 316 -12.35 -35.74 -23.30
C PRO A 316 -12.70 -36.13 -21.87
N GLU A 317 -12.62 -37.42 -21.57
CA GLU A 317 -12.82 -37.96 -20.22
C GLU A 317 -11.79 -37.40 -19.21
N PRO A 318 -12.17 -37.18 -17.95
CA PRO A 318 -11.26 -36.69 -16.92
C PRO A 318 -10.21 -37.74 -16.54
N ILE A 319 -8.95 -37.35 -16.63
CA ILE A 319 -7.78 -38.15 -16.20
C ILE A 319 -7.84 -38.35 -14.68
N GLN A 320 -8.01 -39.60 -14.23
CA GLN A 320 -7.87 -39.98 -12.82
C GLN A 320 -6.38 -40.08 -12.43
N LEU A 321 -5.93 -39.23 -11.52
CA LEU A 321 -4.61 -39.31 -10.91
C LEU A 321 -4.64 -40.21 -9.66
N ASN A 322 -3.96 -41.37 -9.78
CA ASN A 322 -3.54 -42.34 -8.74
C ASN A 322 -4.60 -43.09 -7.91
N PRO A 323 -4.69 -44.44 -8.04
CA PRO A 323 -5.60 -45.28 -7.24
C PRO A 323 -5.02 -45.84 -5.92
N ASP A 324 -3.81 -45.47 -5.48
CA ASP A 324 -3.24 -46.02 -4.23
C ASP A 324 -2.52 -44.96 -3.39
N SER A 325 -3.19 -44.48 -2.34
CA SER A 325 -2.52 -43.98 -1.14
C SER A 325 -3.38 -44.23 0.10
N LYS A 326 -3.02 -45.26 0.87
CA LYS A 326 -3.54 -45.48 2.22
C LYS A 326 -3.14 -44.29 3.10
N LYS A 327 -4.11 -43.52 3.59
CA LYS A 327 -3.92 -42.51 4.64
C LYS A 327 -3.38 -43.15 5.93
N PRO A 328 -2.26 -42.70 6.52
CA PRO A 328 -1.96 -42.99 7.91
C PRO A 328 -2.82 -42.11 8.82
N LYS A 329 -3.44 -42.72 9.84
CA LYS A 329 -4.17 -42.02 10.91
C LYS A 329 -3.18 -41.19 11.74
N GLN A 330 -3.42 -39.87 11.83
CA GLN A 330 -2.74 -39.00 12.79
C GLN A 330 -3.20 -39.33 14.22
N LYS A 331 -2.24 -39.43 15.15
CA LYS A 331 -2.49 -39.37 16.59
C LYS A 331 -2.45 -37.90 17.04
N PRO A 332 -3.22 -37.50 18.06
CA PRO A 332 -3.16 -36.14 18.60
C PRO A 332 -1.81 -35.90 19.28
N ILE A 333 -1.22 -34.73 19.04
CA ILE A 333 -0.03 -34.24 19.75
C ILE A 333 -0.51 -33.38 20.91
N ASP A 334 -0.02 -33.68 22.12
CA ASP A 334 -0.27 -32.92 23.35
C ASP A 334 0.23 -31.47 23.22
N GLN A 335 -0.61 -30.52 23.64
CA GLN A 335 -0.29 -29.10 23.72
C GLN A 335 0.67 -28.85 24.90
N ALA A 336 1.93 -28.54 24.61
CA ALA A 336 2.83 -27.92 25.57
C ALA A 336 2.67 -26.38 25.49
N LYS A 337 2.56 -25.76 26.67
CA LYS A 337 2.24 -24.35 26.92
C LYS A 337 3.23 -23.39 26.23
N ALA A 338 2.68 -22.33 25.65
CA ALA A 338 3.44 -21.15 25.25
C ALA A 338 3.94 -20.41 26.51
N GLU A 339 5.23 -20.15 26.60
CA GLU A 339 5.80 -19.21 27.56
C GLU A 339 5.64 -17.78 27.04
N GLU A 340 5.21 -16.89 27.93
CA GLU A 340 4.96 -15.47 27.70
C GLU A 340 6.26 -14.71 27.40
N ASN A 341 6.27 -13.93 26.32
CA ASN A 341 7.36 -13.00 26.00
C ASN A 341 7.39 -11.85 27.01
N THR A 342 8.45 -11.76 27.80
CA THR A 342 8.81 -10.57 28.58
C THR A 342 9.61 -9.61 27.68
N PRO A 343 9.48 -8.28 27.79
CA PRO A 343 10.29 -7.34 27.00
C PRO A 343 11.75 -7.43 27.44
N LEU A 344 12.67 -7.60 26.48
CA LEU A 344 14.11 -7.58 26.73
C LEU A 344 14.54 -6.16 27.12
N ASP A 345 15.15 -6.01 28.30
CA ASP A 345 15.78 -4.76 28.75
C ASP A 345 16.96 -4.41 27.83
N ALA A 346 16.98 -3.17 27.31
CA ALA A 346 18.01 -2.70 26.37
C ALA A 346 19.44 -2.82 26.93
N ASP A 347 19.59 -2.74 28.25
CA ASP A 347 20.89 -2.86 28.93
C ASP A 347 21.47 -4.29 28.91
N GLU A 348 20.62 -5.32 28.74
CA GLU A 348 21.05 -6.71 28.67
C GLU A 348 21.62 -7.06 27.28
N PHE A 349 21.07 -6.45 26.22
CA PHE A 349 21.55 -6.60 24.85
C PHE A 349 22.94 -5.98 24.63
N HIS A 350 23.19 -4.79 25.18
CA HIS A 350 24.48 -4.11 25.01
C HIS A 350 25.64 -4.79 25.75
N ASN A 351 25.34 -5.58 26.78
CA ASN A 351 26.32 -6.30 27.59
C ASN A 351 26.46 -7.78 27.23
N ASP A 352 25.77 -8.26 26.19
CA ASP A 352 25.92 -9.64 25.72
C ASP A 352 27.38 -9.88 25.26
N PRO A 353 28.08 -10.87 25.84
CA PRO A 353 29.44 -11.23 25.48
C PRO A 353 29.64 -11.48 23.98
N LEU A 354 28.61 -12.01 23.29
CA LEU A 354 28.65 -12.29 21.85
C LEU A 354 28.59 -11.02 21.00
N ILE A 355 27.84 -10.01 21.45
CA ILE A 355 27.71 -8.72 20.75
C ILE A 355 29.03 -7.93 20.88
N VAL A 356 29.63 -7.94 22.08
CA VAL A 356 30.94 -7.29 22.32
C VAL A 356 32.06 -7.96 21.52
N GLU A 357 32.04 -9.30 21.39
CA GLU A 357 33.01 -10.02 20.57
C GLU A 357 32.80 -9.74 19.07
N ALA A 358 31.56 -9.67 18.60
CA ALA A 358 31.23 -9.31 17.22
C ALA A 358 31.73 -7.89 16.88
N LEU A 359 31.51 -6.91 17.75
CA LEU A 359 31.95 -5.52 17.53
C LEU A 359 33.47 -5.40 17.40
N LYS A 360 34.23 -6.18 18.17
CA LYS A 360 35.71 -6.23 18.07
C LYS A 360 36.17 -6.85 16.76
N VAL A 361 35.51 -7.91 16.29
CA VAL A 361 35.88 -8.61 15.05
C VAL A 361 35.59 -7.75 13.82
N PHE A 362 34.47 -7.02 13.82
CA PHE A 362 34.03 -6.22 12.68
C PHE A 362 34.45 -4.75 12.73
N LYS A 363 35.21 -4.31 13.76
CA LYS A 363 35.51 -2.89 14.04
C LYS A 363 34.24 -2.02 14.05
N GLY A 364 33.12 -2.57 14.50
CA GLY A 364 31.85 -1.86 14.60
C GLY A 364 31.78 -1.06 15.90
N ARG A 365 30.97 0.01 15.91
CA ARG A 365 30.62 0.78 17.12
C ARG A 365 29.13 0.62 17.37
N LEU A 366 28.73 0.32 18.60
CA LEU A 366 27.34 0.44 19.02
C LEU A 366 26.97 1.92 19.01
N ILE A 367 25.94 2.26 18.25
CA ILE A 367 25.30 3.58 18.29
C ILE A 367 24.07 3.38 19.17
N SER A 368 24.07 4.04 20.33
CA SER A 368 22.93 4.08 21.27
C SER A 368 21.87 5.04 20.78
#